data_AF-A0A4Y3WVJ6-F1
#
_entry.id   AF-A0A4Y3WVJ6-F1
#
_cell.length_a   1.000
_cell.length_b   1.000
_cell.length_c   1.000
_cell.angle_alpha   90.00
_cell.angle_beta   90.00
_cell.angle_gamma   90.00
#
_symmetry.space_group_name_H-M   'P 1'
#
loop_
_entity.id
_entity.type
_entity.pdbx_description
1 polymer ?
#
loop_
_entity_poly.entity_id
_entity_poly.type
_entity_poly.pdbx_seq_one_letter_code
_entity_poly.pdbx_strand_id
1 'polypeptide(L)'
;MRAIVIRAAGADFRVEELRTPTPGPGEILLRVAACGVCHTDLHVQDGSLGFRFPATLGHEVSGTVEEVGDGVGHVAVGDAAVGAFIMPCVGCAPRTGRRSARRSSP
;
A
#
# COMPACT_ATOMS: atom_id res chain seq x y z
N MET A 1 11.85 -0.75 11.88
CA MET A 1 11.79 0.05 10.63
C MET A 1 10.99 1.29 10.92
N ARG A 2 11.28 2.41 10.26
CA ARG A 2 10.60 3.69 10.52
C ARG A 2 9.44 3.87 9.55
N ALA A 3 8.27 4.25 10.06
CA ALA A 3 7.12 4.59 9.24
C ALA A 3 6.35 5.79 9.79
N ILE A 4 5.51 6.40 8.96
CA ILE A 4 4.55 7.42 9.35
C ILE A 4 3.26 6.74 9.80
N VAL A 5 2.86 6.98 11.04
CA VAL A 5 1.68 6.39 11.67
C VAL A 5 0.75 7.51 12.16
N ILE A 6 -0.55 7.30 11.96
CA ILE A 6 -1.62 8.07 12.59
C ILE A 6 -2.38 7.13 13.54
N ARG A 7 -2.54 7.55 14.80
CA ARG A 7 -3.17 6.72 15.84
C ARG A 7 -4.69 6.84 15.92
N ALA A 8 -5.25 7.96 15.46
CA ALA A 8 -6.69 8.24 15.43
C ALA A 8 -6.98 9.36 14.42
N ALA A 9 -8.24 9.50 14.00
CA ALA A 9 -8.66 10.64 13.19
C ALA A 9 -8.35 11.97 13.90
N GLY A 10 -7.83 12.94 13.15
CA GLY A 10 -7.37 14.25 13.63
C GLY A 10 -6.02 14.24 14.34
N ALA A 11 -5.38 13.08 14.55
CA ALA A 11 -4.06 13.02 15.20
C ALA A 11 -2.93 13.43 14.24
N ASP A 12 -1.81 13.88 14.81
CA ASP A 12 -0.62 14.22 14.04
C ASP A 12 0.01 12.99 13.36
N PHE A 13 0.70 13.23 12.24
CA PHE A 13 1.63 12.27 11.66
C PHE A 13 2.81 12.05 12.62
N ARG A 14 3.06 10.81 13.01
CA ARG A 14 4.19 10.44 13.88
C ARG A 14 5.12 9.48 13.17
N VAL A 15 6.41 9.75 13.26
CA VAL A 15 7.43 8.76 12.89
C VAL A 15 7.52 7.74 14.02
N GLU A 16 7.25 6.48 13.73
CA GLU A 16 7.31 5.39 14.70
C GLU A 16 8.21 4.26 14.21
N GLU A 17 8.82 3.53 15.16
CA GLU A 17 9.52 2.27 14.90
C GLU A 17 8.53 1.11 14.96
N LEU A 18 8.29 0.44 13.83
CA LEU A 18 7.52 -0.81 13.78
C LEU A 18 8.42 -1.97 13.40
N ARG A 19 7.95 -3.19 13.68
CA ARG A 19 8.62 -4.41 13.21
C ARG A 19 8.50 -4.49 11.70
N THR A 20 9.57 -4.94 11.04
CA THR A 20 9.52 -5.28 9.62
C THR A 20 8.55 -6.46 9.45
N PRO A 21 7.55 -6.37 8.57
CA PRO A 21 6.63 -7.48 8.33
C PRO A 21 7.32 -8.59 7.54
N THR A 22 6.79 -9.81 7.66
CA THR A 22 7.19 -10.97 6.83
C THR A 22 6.10 -11.19 5.78
N PRO A 23 6.43 -11.36 4.49
CA PRO A 23 5.42 -11.55 3.46
C PRO A 23 4.74 -12.91 3.62
N GLY A 24 3.41 -12.93 3.51
CA GLY A 24 2.61 -14.16 3.43
C GLY A 24 2.60 -14.77 2.01
N PRO A 25 1.88 -15.88 1.80
CA PRO A 25 1.72 -16.48 0.48
C PRO A 25 1.11 -15.49 -0.52
N GLY A 26 1.70 -15.38 -1.71
CA GLY A 26 1.28 -14.44 -2.75
C GLY A 26 1.68 -12.98 -2.52
N GLU A 27 2.41 -12.67 -1.44
CA GLU A 27 2.85 -11.33 -1.10
C GLU A 27 4.36 -11.14 -1.36
N ILE A 28 4.79 -9.88 -1.44
CA ILE A 28 6.21 -9.51 -1.47
C ILE A 28 6.50 -8.52 -0.36
N LEU A 29 7.72 -8.54 0.17
CA LEU A 29 8.24 -7.48 1.02
C LEU A 29 9.00 -6.49 0.15
N LEU A 30 8.57 -5.23 0.18
CA LEU A 30 9.23 -4.15 -0.55
C LEU A 30 10.10 -3.32 0.40
N ARG A 31 11.40 -3.22 0.11
CA ARG A 31 12.26 -2.18 0.71
C ARG A 31 11.98 -0.87 0.00
N VAL A 32 11.20 -0.01 0.64
CA VAL A 32 10.82 1.30 0.10
C VAL A 32 12.04 2.21 -0.02
N ALA A 33 12.30 2.72 -1.21
CA ALA A 33 13.34 3.70 -1.50
C ALA A 33 12.80 5.13 -1.43
N ALA A 34 11.56 5.34 -1.90
CA ALA A 34 10.87 6.62 -1.85
C ALA A 34 9.35 6.43 -1.76
N CYS A 35 8.67 7.39 -1.14
CA CYS A 35 7.22 7.49 -1.11
C CYS A 35 6.79 8.94 -1.40
N GLY A 36 5.82 9.11 -2.30
CA GLY A 36 5.12 10.38 -2.48
C GLY A 36 4.26 10.74 -1.28
N VAL A 37 3.95 12.04 -1.15
CA VAL A 37 2.95 12.56 -0.21
C VAL A 37 1.79 13.06 -1.03
N CYS A 38 0.64 12.41 -0.88
CA CYS A 38 -0.56 12.74 -1.64
C CYS A 38 -1.57 13.41 -0.71
N HIS A 39 -2.46 14.20 -1.31
CA HIS A 39 -3.55 14.83 -0.57
C HIS A 39 -4.47 13.79 0.09
N THR A 40 -4.56 12.59 -0.46
CA THR A 40 -5.29 11.45 0.14
C THR A 40 -4.78 11.10 1.54
N ASP A 41 -3.50 11.33 1.85
CA ASP A 41 -2.97 11.09 3.19
C ASP A 41 -3.60 12.04 4.24
N LEU A 42 -3.94 13.27 3.84
CA LEU A 42 -4.69 14.22 4.68
C LEU A 42 -6.14 13.77 4.88
N HIS A 43 -6.76 13.17 3.87
CA HIS A 43 -8.11 12.60 3.99
C HIS A 43 -8.16 11.36 4.88
N VAL A 44 -7.04 10.63 5.01
CA VAL A 44 -6.90 9.60 6.05
C VAL A 44 -6.79 10.29 7.42
N GLN A 45 -5.97 11.34 7.53
CA GLN A 45 -5.78 12.06 8.78
C GLN A 45 -7.08 12.66 9.32
N ASP A 46 -7.86 13.35 8.49
CA ASP A 46 -9.13 13.98 8.90
C ASP A 46 -10.28 12.98 9.13
N GLY A 47 -10.07 11.70 8.77
CA GLY A 47 -11.04 10.62 8.95
C GLY A 47 -12.10 10.51 7.86
N SER A 48 -12.06 11.33 6.82
CA SER A 48 -13.05 11.35 5.73
C SER A 48 -13.05 10.10 4.85
N LEU A 49 -11.93 9.37 4.78
CA LEU A 49 -11.83 8.12 4.01
C LEU A 49 -12.26 6.85 4.77
N GLY A 50 -12.62 6.94 6.06
CA GLY A 50 -13.07 5.80 6.86
C GLY A 50 -12.02 4.69 7.06
N PHE A 51 -10.73 5.03 7.02
CA PHE A 51 -9.65 4.09 7.32
C PHE A 51 -9.71 3.61 8.79
N ARG A 52 -9.24 2.38 9.03
CA ARG A 52 -9.06 1.86 10.39
C ARG A 52 -7.78 2.41 10.99
N PHE A 53 -7.87 2.84 12.25
CA PHE A 53 -6.74 3.32 13.02
C PHE A 53 -6.27 2.26 14.05
N PRO A 54 -4.97 2.21 14.41
CA PRO A 54 -3.88 3.02 13.86
C PRO A 54 -3.57 2.67 12.39
N ALA A 55 -3.20 3.68 11.61
CA ALA A 55 -2.94 3.54 10.18
C ALA A 55 -1.48 3.90 9.87
N THR A 56 -0.80 3.03 9.12
CA THR A 56 0.49 3.34 8.48
C THR A 56 0.21 3.95 7.11
N LEU A 57 0.80 5.09 6.81
CA LEU A 57 0.55 5.83 5.57
C LEU A 57 1.59 5.54 4.49
N GLY A 58 1.33 6.07 3.30
CA GLY A 58 2.18 5.93 2.12
C GLY A 58 1.58 4.92 1.14
N HIS A 59 1.01 5.45 0.06
CA HIS A 59 0.40 4.66 -1.02
C HIS A 59 1.02 4.95 -2.39
N GLU A 60 2.03 5.81 -2.44
CA GLU A 60 2.78 6.19 -3.64
C GLU A 60 4.24 5.75 -3.49
N VAL A 61 4.46 4.45 -3.25
CA VAL A 61 5.79 3.88 -2.92
C VAL A 61 6.51 3.33 -4.14
N SER A 62 7.84 3.44 -4.14
CA SER A 62 8.73 2.73 -5.06
C SER A 62 9.92 2.17 -4.29
N GLY A 63 10.44 1.04 -4.75
CA GLY A 63 11.51 0.35 -4.04
C GLY A 63 12.00 -0.90 -4.72
N THR A 64 12.70 -1.71 -3.95
CA THR A 64 13.26 -2.99 -4.38
C THR A 64 12.62 -4.13 -3.62
N VAL A 65 12.31 -5.22 -4.30
CA VAL A 65 11.79 -6.44 -3.68
C VAL A 65 12.89 -7.03 -2.78
N GLU A 66 12.59 -7.12 -1.50
CA GLU A 66 13.51 -7.62 -0.47
C GLU A 66 13.29 -9.11 -0.21
N GLU A 67 12.03 -9.52 -0.09
CA GLU A 67 11.63 -10.92 0.13
C GLU A 67 10.37 -11.23 -0.67
N VAL A 68 10.18 -12.51 -0.97
CA VAL A 68 9.08 -13.02 -1.76
C VAL A 68 8.43 -14.16 -0.98
N GLY A 69 7.11 -14.10 -0.80
CA GLY A 69 6.34 -15.14 -0.12
C GLY A 69 6.01 -16.33 -1.02
N ASP A 70 5.51 -17.40 -0.40
CA ASP A 70 5.21 -18.65 -1.08
C ASP A 70 4.24 -18.46 -2.27
N GLY A 71 4.53 -19.13 -3.39
CA GLY A 71 3.66 -19.13 -4.58
C GLY A 71 3.80 -17.91 -5.50
N VAL A 72 4.65 -16.94 -5.17
CA VAL A 72 4.97 -15.83 -6.09
C VAL A 72 6.03 -16.28 -7.08
N GLY A 73 5.65 -16.43 -8.36
CA GLY A 73 6.56 -16.85 -9.44
C GLY A 73 6.85 -15.81 -10.52
N HIS A 74 6.30 -14.59 -10.40
CA HIS A 74 6.34 -13.56 -11.44
C HIS A 74 7.20 -12.34 -11.08
N VAL A 75 7.83 -12.35 -9.90
CA VAL A 75 8.69 -11.29 -9.36
C VAL A 75 9.82 -11.97 -8.58
N ALA A 76 11.03 -11.43 -8.62
CA ALA A 76 12.19 -11.93 -7.89
C ALA A 76 12.74 -10.90 -6.89
N VAL A 77 13.45 -11.39 -5.87
CA VAL A 77 14.24 -10.53 -4.97
C VAL A 77 15.25 -9.73 -5.79
N GLY A 78 15.35 -8.43 -5.52
CA GLY A 78 16.19 -7.49 -6.26
C GLY A 78 15.47 -6.72 -7.38
N ASP A 79 14.26 -7.12 -7.76
CA ASP A 79 13.49 -6.41 -8.78
C ASP A 79 13.05 -5.03 -8.29
N ALA A 80 12.98 -4.07 -9.21
CA ALA A 80 12.36 -2.78 -8.95
C ALA A 80 10.84 -2.90 -9.03
N ALA A 81 10.12 -2.33 -8.05
CA ALA A 81 8.67 -2.35 -8.01
C ALA A 81 8.08 -1.02 -7.53
N VAL A 82 6.85 -0.76 -7.96
CA VAL A 82 6.05 0.40 -7.58
C VAL A 82 4.73 -0.10 -6.98
N GLY A 83 4.33 0.48 -5.85
CA GLY A 83 3.06 0.17 -5.21
C GLY A 83 1.88 0.69 -6.03
N ALA A 84 0.92 -0.18 -6.33
CA ALA A 84 -0.33 0.21 -6.96
C ALA A 84 -1.42 0.39 -5.89
N PHE A 85 -1.76 1.64 -5.56
CA PHE A 85 -2.82 1.92 -4.59
C PHE A 85 -4.21 1.45 -5.08
N ILE A 86 -4.46 1.57 -6.39
CA ILE A 86 -5.69 1.08 -7.02
C ILE A 86 -5.36 -0.24 -7.70
N MET A 87 -5.78 -1.35 -7.07
CA MET A 87 -5.58 -2.67 -7.62
C MET A 87 -6.41 -2.85 -8.90
N PRO A 88 -5.78 -3.15 -10.05
CA PRO A 88 -6.52 -3.49 -11.26
C PRO A 88 -7.28 -4.82 -11.05
N CYS A 89 -8.47 -4.93 -11.62
CA CYS A 89 -9.22 -6.18 -11.60
C CYS A 89 -8.53 -7.22 -12.50
N VAL A 90 -7.60 -8.01 -11.95
CA VAL A 90 -6.81 -9.00 -12.71
C VAL A 90 -7.55 -10.29 -13.06
N GLY A 91 -8.83 -10.43 -12.68
CA GLY A 91 -9.65 -11.62 -12.97
C GLY A 91 -10.82 -11.38 -13.94
N CYS A 92 -11.01 -10.16 -14.41
CA CYS A 92 -12.11 -9.82 -15.31
C CYS A 92 -11.56 -9.58 -16.73
N ALA A 93 -12.26 -10.05 -17.77
CA ALA A 93 -11.95 -9.61 -19.13
C ALA A 93 -11.96 -8.06 -19.16
N PRO A 94 -10.93 -7.42 -19.75
CA PRO A 94 -10.84 -5.97 -19.75
C PRO A 94 -12.09 -5.41 -20.44
N ARG A 95 -12.97 -4.75 -19.68
CA ARG A 95 -13.98 -3.89 -20.31
C ARG A 95 -13.20 -2.74 -20.93
N THR A 96 -13.33 -2.57 -22.24
CA THR A 96 -12.65 -1.59 -23.08
C THR A 96 -12.98 -0.12 -22.76
N GLY A 97 -13.50 0.18 -21.56
CA GLY A 97 -13.83 1.52 -21.08
C GLY A 97 -13.04 1.89 -19.83
N ARG A 98 -12.34 3.03 -19.88
CA ARG A 98 -11.50 3.65 -18.83
C ARG A 98 -12.23 3.90 -17.51
N ARG A 99 -12.51 2.88 -16.68
CA ARG A 99 -12.88 3.06 -15.27
C ARG A 99 -12.35 1.92 -14.41
N SER A 100 -11.22 2.13 -13.73
CA SER A 100 -10.78 1.33 -12.60
C SER A 100 -11.50 1.82 -11.34
N ALA A 101 -12.72 1.35 -11.10
CA ALA A 101 -13.39 1.55 -9.83
C ALA A 101 -14.11 0.26 -9.43
N ARG A 102 -13.57 -0.40 -8.41
CA ARG A 102 -14.26 -1.47 -7.70
C ARG A 102 -15.43 -0.82 -6.94
N ARG A 103 -16.65 -0.87 -7.49
CA ARG A 103 -17.84 -0.73 -6.64
C ARG A 103 -17.96 -2.03 -5.85
N SER A 104 -17.43 -2.03 -4.63
CA SER A 104 -17.84 -3.02 -3.63
C SER A 104 -19.07 -2.49 -2.90
N SER A 105 -20.24 -3.06 -3.19
CA SER A 105 -21.41 -3.10 -2.29
C SER A 105 -22.39 -4.16 -2.79
N PRO A 106 -23.15 -4.84 -1.91
CA PRO A 106 -22.84 -5.24 -0.53
C PRO A 106 -22.20 -6.64 -0.44
#